data_AF-A0A0K8QDM4-F1
#
_entry.id   AF-A0A0K8QDM4-F1
#
_cell.length_a   1.000
_cell.length_b   1.000
_cell.length_c   1.000
_cell.angle_alpha   90.00
_cell.angle_beta   90.00
_cell.angle_gamma   90.00
#
_symmetry.space_group_name_H-M   'P 1'
#
loop_
_entity.id
_entity.type
_entity.pdbx_description
1 polymer ?
#
loop_
_entity_poly.entity_id
_entity_poly.type
_entity_poly.pdbx_seq_one_letter_code
_entity_poly.pdbx_strand_id
1 'polypeptide(L)'
;MFVDGGEAMATLLNALVKRGRASDYVGRLLELFGTETRSTPARQRLIEPLSDRELHVLRLLSSELGGPEIARELLISLNTLRTHTKNIYAKLGANSRRAAVRRAEELELLPRKDHHINHQVW
;
A
#
# COMPACT_ATOMS: atom_id res chain seq x y z
N MET A 1 -13.62 10.50 15.89
CA MET A 1 -12.19 10.84 16.03
C MET A 1 -11.50 9.59 16.56
N PHE A 2 -10.93 8.78 15.68
CA PHE A 2 -10.27 7.51 16.03
C PHE A 2 -8.82 7.63 15.57
N VAL A 3 -8.00 8.24 16.41
CA VAL A 3 -6.55 8.35 16.23
C VAL A 3 -5.94 7.76 17.49
N ASP A 4 -6.06 6.45 17.68
CA ASP A 4 -5.34 5.77 18.76
C ASP A 4 -5.16 4.25 18.55
N GLY A 5 -5.06 3.81 17.29
CA GLY A 5 -4.94 2.39 16.98
C GLY A 5 -3.57 1.80 17.33
N GLY A 6 -2.53 2.63 17.45
CA GLY A 6 -1.15 2.19 17.63
C GLY A 6 -0.76 1.99 19.09
N GLU A 7 -0.98 3.00 19.93
CA GLU A 7 -0.52 3.00 21.32
C GLU A 7 -1.32 2.02 22.18
N ALA A 8 -2.65 1.93 21.96
CA ALA A 8 -3.51 0.95 22.61
C ALA A 8 -3.13 -0.49 22.25
N MET A 9 -2.78 -0.76 20.99
CA MET A 9 -2.36 -2.08 20.53
C MET A 9 -0.98 -2.46 21.06
N ALA A 10 -0.03 -1.53 21.05
CA ALA A 10 1.30 -1.74 21.65
C ALA A 10 1.21 -2.04 23.16
N THR A 11 0.32 -1.34 23.86
CA THR A 11 0.05 -1.58 25.29
C THR A 11 -0.51 -2.98 25.54
N LEU A 12 -1.47 -3.42 24.72
CA LEU A 12 -2.06 -4.77 24.81
C LEU A 12 -1.03 -5.86 24.49
N LEU A 13 -0.20 -5.68 23.46
CA LEU A 13 0.85 -6.62 23.10
C LEU A 13 1.91 -6.73 24.21
N ASN A 14 2.37 -5.60 24.76
CA ASN A 14 3.33 -5.58 25.88
C ASN A 14 2.74 -6.24 27.15
N ALA A 15 1.45 -6.03 27.42
CA ALA A 15 0.75 -6.68 28.53
C ALA A 15 0.67 -8.22 28.36
N LEU A 16 0.53 -8.72 27.13
CA LEU A 16 0.52 -10.16 26.84
C LEU A 16 1.90 -10.80 26.98
N VAL A 17 2.96 -10.08 26.62
CA VAL A 17 4.35 -10.55 26.84
C VAL A 17 4.65 -10.67 28.33
N LYS A 18 4.30 -9.65 29.12
CA LYS A 18 4.52 -9.65 30.58
C LYS A 18 3.78 -10.76 31.32
N ARG A 19 2.71 -11.31 30.74
CA ARG A 19 1.94 -12.44 31.30
C ARG A 19 2.52 -13.82 30.92
N GLY A 20 3.69 -13.87 30.26
CA GLY A 20 4.38 -15.12 29.95
C GLY A 20 3.72 -15.95 28.85
N ARG A 21 2.83 -15.36 28.04
CA ARG A 21 2.19 -16.01 26.89
C ARG A 21 2.64 -15.43 25.54
N ALA A 22 3.85 -14.87 25.48
CA ALA A 22 4.44 -14.43 24.24
C ALA A 22 4.86 -15.63 23.39
N SER A 23 4.16 -15.83 22.27
CA SER A 23 4.73 -16.53 21.13
C SER A 23 5.81 -15.65 20.49
N ASP A 24 6.85 -16.22 19.89
CA ASP A 24 7.92 -15.50 19.16
C ASP A 24 7.39 -14.49 18.12
N TYR A 25 6.14 -14.68 17.72
CA TYR A 25 5.38 -13.78 16.87
C TYR A 25 5.06 -12.42 17.51
N VAL A 26 4.76 -12.38 18.81
CA VAL A 26 4.45 -11.14 19.55
C VAL A 26 5.68 -10.24 19.70
N GLY A 27 6.86 -10.84 19.91
CA GLY A 27 8.14 -10.10 19.95
C GLY A 27 8.44 -9.41 18.62
N ARG A 28 8.26 -10.13 17.50
CA ARG A 28 8.43 -9.56 16.16
C ARG A 28 7.42 -8.45 15.85
N LEU A 29 6.17 -8.62 16.26
CA LEU A 29 5.17 -7.56 16.10
C LEU A 29 5.54 -6.30 16.90
N LEU A 30 6.03 -6.44 18.14
CA LEU A 30 6.44 -5.30 18.95
C LEU A 30 7.66 -4.54 18.39
N GLU A 31 8.62 -5.23 17.78
CA GLU A 31 9.74 -4.59 17.08
C GLU A 31 9.29 -3.77 15.87
N LEU A 32 8.30 -4.28 15.13
CA LEU A 32 7.69 -3.57 14.02
C LEU A 32 6.94 -2.32 14.53
N PHE A 33 6.09 -2.47 15.55
CA PHE A 33 5.33 -1.35 16.14
C PHE A 33 6.22 -0.29 16.81
N GLY A 34 7.34 -0.69 17.44
CA GLY A 34 8.32 0.25 18.00
C GLY A 34 9.03 1.10 16.94
N THR A 35 8.94 0.69 15.67
CA THR A 35 9.49 1.39 14.51
C THR A 35 8.39 2.11 13.70
N GLU A 36 7.11 1.96 14.06
CA GLU A 36 5.96 2.28 13.20
C GLU A 36 5.32 3.64 13.48
N THR A 37 6.15 4.68 13.59
CA THR A 37 5.75 6.02 13.14
C THR A 37 6.93 6.72 12.48
N ARG A 38 7.56 6.05 11.51
CA ARG A 38 8.17 6.78 10.41
C ARG A 38 7.28 6.64 9.18
N SER A 39 6.12 7.30 9.25
CA SER A 39 5.33 7.59 8.05
C SER A 39 6.27 8.22 7.03
N THR A 40 6.59 7.50 5.96
CA THR A 40 7.33 8.05 4.83
C THR A 40 6.63 9.34 4.36
N PRO A 41 7.35 10.47 4.21
CA PRO A 41 6.75 11.77 3.92
C PRO A 41 5.91 11.80 2.63
N ALA A 42 6.18 10.87 1.70
CA ALA A 42 5.40 10.67 0.47
C ALA A 42 3.89 10.41 0.72
N ARG A 43 3.53 9.65 1.75
CA ARG A 43 2.11 9.33 2.07
C ARG A 43 1.34 10.56 2.56
N GLN A 44 2.02 11.59 3.06
CA GLN A 44 1.43 12.82 3.61
C GLN A 44 1.20 13.92 2.55
N ARG A 45 1.67 13.73 1.30
CA ARG A 45 1.48 14.70 0.20
C ARG A 45 0.06 14.68 -0.39
N LEU A 46 -0.75 13.67 -0.07
CA LEU A 46 -2.15 13.57 -0.50
C LEU A 46 -3.08 14.14 0.58
N ILE A 47 -4.14 14.83 0.14
CA ILE A 47 -5.22 15.31 1.03
C ILE A 47 -5.85 14.12 1.76
N GLU A 48 -6.04 13.01 1.04
CA GLU A 48 -6.44 11.73 1.60
C GLU A 48 -5.43 10.65 1.18
N PRO A 49 -4.75 9.99 2.13
CA PRO A 49 -3.80 8.94 1.80
C PRO A 49 -4.51 7.72 1.17
N LEU A 50 -3.80 7.03 0.29
CA LEU A 50 -4.23 5.73 -0.22
C LEU A 50 -4.14 4.69 0.89
N SER A 51 -5.17 3.85 1.01
CA SER A 51 -5.11 2.66 1.86
C SER A 51 -4.11 1.64 1.31
N ASP A 52 -3.66 0.69 2.15
CA ASP A 52 -2.73 -0.35 1.70
C ASP A 52 -3.31 -1.21 0.57
N ARG A 53 -4.64 -1.42 0.58
CA ARG A 53 -5.32 -2.14 -0.51
C ARG A 53 -5.30 -1.35 -1.81
N GLU A 54 -5.53 -0.04 -1.74
CA GLU A 54 -5.43 0.86 -2.90
C GLU A 54 -4.00 0.96 -3.43
N LEU A 55 -3.00 0.99 -2.56
CA LEU A 55 -1.58 0.94 -2.95
C LEU A 55 -1.24 -0.36 -3.67
N HIS A 56 -1.76 -1.51 -3.20
CA HIS A 56 -1.55 -2.79 -3.87
C HIS A 56 -2.16 -2.78 -5.28
N VAL A 57 -3.41 -2.31 -5.41
CA VAL A 57 -4.04 -2.14 -6.73
C VAL A 57 -3.23 -1.20 -7.62
N LEU A 58 -2.76 -0.06 -7.09
CA LEU A 58 -1.96 0.92 -7.82
C LEU A 58 -0.63 0.34 -8.34
N ARG A 59 0.05 -0.52 -7.55
CA ARG A 59 1.25 -1.23 -8.01
C ARG A 59 0.94 -2.12 -9.21
N LEU A 60 -0.16 -2.88 -9.16
CA LEU A 60 -0.57 -3.73 -10.29
C LEU A 60 -1.05 -2.92 -11.50
N LEU A 61 -1.65 -1.75 -11.29
CA LEU A 61 -1.97 -0.81 -12.38
C LEU A 61 -0.72 -0.29 -13.10
N SER A 62 0.46 -0.29 -12.46
CA SER A 62 1.73 0.06 -13.11
C SER A 62 2.34 -1.10 -13.92
N SER A 63 1.81 -2.31 -13.80
CA SER A 63 2.23 -3.49 -14.59
C SER A 63 1.54 -3.54 -15.96
N GLU A 64 1.91 -4.54 -16.76
CA GLU A 64 1.28 -4.84 -18.06
C GLU A 64 -0.06 -5.59 -17.93
N LEU A 65 -0.47 -5.94 -16.71
CA LEU A 65 -1.68 -6.74 -16.49
C LEU A 65 -2.95 -5.95 -16.81
N GLY A 66 -3.94 -6.59 -17.43
CA GLY A 66 -5.27 -6.03 -17.66
C GLY A 66 -6.16 -6.11 -16.42
N GLY A 67 -7.32 -5.47 -16.48
CA GLY A 67 -8.29 -5.48 -15.37
C GLY A 67 -8.70 -6.88 -14.91
N PRO A 68 -9.02 -7.83 -15.82
CA PRO A 68 -9.33 -9.20 -15.45
C PRO A 68 -8.16 -9.95 -14.81
N GLU A 69 -6.92 -9.78 -15.30
CA GLU A 69 -5.73 -10.38 -14.67
C GLU A 69 -5.54 -9.86 -13.25
N ILE A 70 -5.60 -8.53 -13.08
CA ILE A 70 -5.42 -7.88 -11.77
C ILE A 70 -6.49 -8.35 -10.78
N ALA A 71 -7.74 -8.47 -11.22
CA ALA A 71 -8.82 -8.95 -10.36
C ALA A 71 -8.58 -10.40 -9.88
N ARG A 72 -8.07 -11.27 -10.77
CA ARG A 72 -7.70 -12.65 -10.43
C ARG A 72 -6.52 -12.70 -9.46
N GLU A 73 -5.46 -11.95 -9.71
CA GLU A 73 -4.28 -11.90 -8.84
C GLU A 73 -4.63 -11.43 -7.42
N LEU A 74 -5.55 -10.49 -7.33
CA LEU A 74 -6.02 -9.94 -6.06
C LEU A 74 -7.16 -10.74 -5.41
N LEU A 75 -7.64 -11.81 -6.05
CA LEU A 75 -8.79 -12.62 -5.63
C LEU A 75 -10.06 -11.79 -5.34
N ILE A 76 -10.37 -10.82 -6.21
CA ILE A 76 -11.55 -9.95 -6.09
C ILE A 76 -12.36 -9.94 -7.39
N SER A 77 -13.61 -9.48 -7.30
CA SER A 77 -14.43 -9.26 -8.49
C SER A 77 -13.90 -8.09 -9.33
N LEU A 78 -14.17 -8.10 -10.64
CA LEU A 78 -13.87 -6.97 -11.52
C LEU A 78 -14.60 -5.69 -11.10
N ASN A 79 -15.78 -5.81 -10.50
CA ASN A 79 -16.52 -4.66 -9.96
C ASN A 79 -15.80 -4.04 -8.76
N THR A 80 -15.31 -4.87 -7.84
CA THR A 80 -14.50 -4.42 -6.69
C THR A 80 -13.23 -3.72 -7.16
N LEU A 81 -12.54 -4.26 -8.17
CA LEU A 81 -11.39 -3.61 -8.79
C LEU A 81 -11.74 -2.24 -9.39
N ARG A 82 -12.87 -2.13 -10.10
CA ARG A 82 -13.35 -0.85 -10.65
C ARG A 82 -13.59 0.18 -9.55
N THR A 83 -14.20 -0.22 -8.43
CA THR A 83 -14.40 0.66 -7.27
C THR A 83 -13.06 1.14 -6.70
N HIS A 84 -12.10 0.25 -6.47
CA HIS A 84 -10.77 0.64 -6.02
C HIS A 84 -10.09 1.61 -7.00
N THR A 85 -10.17 1.32 -8.30
CA THR A 85 -9.58 2.16 -9.35
C THR A 85 -10.19 3.57 -9.35
N LYS A 86 -11.52 3.68 -9.21
CA LYS A 86 -12.22 4.97 -9.11
C LYS A 86 -11.75 5.78 -7.91
N ASN A 87 -11.62 5.15 -6.75
CA ASN A 87 -11.17 5.83 -5.53
C ASN A 87 -9.71 6.28 -5.64
N ILE A 88 -8.83 5.42 -6.19
CA ILE A 88 -7.42 5.77 -6.47
C ILE A 88 -7.35 6.99 -7.38
N TYR A 89 -8.13 7.00 -8.46
CA TYR A 89 -8.15 8.11 -9.41
C TYR A 89 -8.63 9.41 -8.76
N ALA A 90 -9.68 9.36 -7.95
CA ALA A 90 -10.16 10.51 -7.20
C ALA A 90 -9.10 11.05 -6.24
N LYS A 91 -8.44 10.19 -5.46
CA LYS A 91 -7.41 10.56 -4.48
C LYS A 91 -6.15 11.11 -5.13
N LEU A 92 -5.77 10.59 -6.30
CA LEU A 92 -4.62 11.07 -7.07
C LEU A 92 -4.95 12.26 -7.99
N GLY A 93 -6.21 12.64 -8.15
CA GLY A 93 -6.62 13.66 -9.13
C GLY A 93 -6.36 13.22 -10.58
N ALA A 94 -6.46 11.93 -10.87
CA ALA A 94 -6.18 11.34 -12.17
C ALA A 94 -7.48 10.95 -12.91
N ASN A 95 -7.44 10.94 -14.24
CA ASN A 95 -8.57 10.54 -15.09
C ASN A 95 -8.32 9.25 -15.90
N SER A 96 -7.14 8.66 -15.77
CA SER A 96 -6.73 7.49 -16.55
C SER A 96 -5.66 6.69 -15.83
N ARG A 97 -5.51 5.41 -16.22
CA ARG A 97 -4.49 4.51 -15.66
C ARG A 97 -3.09 5.11 -15.76
N ARG A 98 -2.75 5.64 -16.94
CA ARG A 98 -1.46 6.29 -17.19
C ARG A 98 -1.27 7.55 -16.34
N ALA A 99 -2.30 8.39 -16.21
CA ALA A 99 -2.21 9.58 -15.37
C ALA A 99 -2.04 9.23 -13.88
N ALA A 100 -2.76 8.21 -13.40
CA ALA A 100 -2.64 7.75 -12.02
C ALA A 100 -1.25 7.20 -11.70
N VAL A 101 -0.68 6.39 -12.60
CA VAL A 101 0.69 5.86 -12.44
C VAL A 101 1.72 6.98 -12.43
N ARG A 102 1.66 7.92 -13.39
CA ARG A 102 2.57 9.08 -13.40
C ARG A 102 2.48 9.90 -12.12
N ARG A 103 1.25 10.19 -11.66
CA ARG A 103 1.04 10.94 -10.42
C ARG A 103 1.61 10.19 -9.20
N ALA A 104 1.46 8.87 -9.17
CA ALA A 104 2.03 8.05 -8.12
C ALA A 104 3.57 8.05 -8.13
N GLU A 105 4.20 8.08 -9.31
CA GLU A 105 5.66 8.24 -9.44
C GLU A 105 6.13 9.63 -8.96
N GLU A 106 5.44 10.71 -9.34
CA GLU A 106 5.71 12.09 -8.87
C GLU A 106 5.61 12.22 -7.35
N LEU A 107 4.70 11.46 -6.74
CA LEU A 107 4.50 11.40 -5.30
C LEU A 107 5.40 10.38 -4.60
N GLU A 108 6.31 9.72 -5.33
CA GLU A 108 7.23 8.70 -4.81
C GLU A 108 6.51 7.49 -4.18
N LEU A 109 5.26 7.23 -4.58
CA LEU A 109 4.46 6.08 -4.13
C LEU A 109 4.79 4.81 -4.92
N LEU A 110 5.30 4.99 -6.14
CA LEU A 110 5.84 3.94 -6.99
C LEU A 110 7.26 4.30 -7.41
N PRO A 111 8.17 3.32 -7.52
CA PRO A 111 9.45 3.56 -8.16
C PRO A 111 9.20 3.94 -9.62
N ARG A 112 9.87 4.99 -10.09
CA ARG A 112 9.84 5.35 -11.51
C ARG A 112 10.37 4.14 -12.29
N LYS A 113 9.56 3.57 -13.19
CA LYS A 113 10.05 2.49 -14.05
C LYS A 113 11.05 3.07 -15.05
N ASP A 114 12.32 3.07 -14.68
CA ASP A 114 13.41 3.28 -15.62
C ASP A 114 13.30 2.16 -16.66
N HIS A 115 13.07 2.53 -17.92
CA HIS A 115 13.04 1.58 -19.02
C HIS A 115 14.47 1.06 -19.22
N HIS A 116 14.87 0.02 -18.48
CA HIS A 116 16.08 -0.73 -18.78
C HIS A 116 15.80 -1.52 -20.06
N ILE A 117 16.11 -0.89 -21.19
CA ILE A 117 16.19 -1.54 -22.50
C ILE A 117 17.31 -2.58 -22.40
N ASN A 118 16.98 -3.83 -22.11
CA ASN A 118 17.91 -4.94 -22.30
C ASN A 118 17.62 -5.58 -23.65
N HIS A 119 18.21 -4.96 -24.67
CA HIS A 119 18.44 -5.58 -25.95
C HIS A 119 19.58 -6.59 -25.77
N GLN A 120 19.25 -7.87 -25.56
CA GLN A 120 20.18 -8.98 -25.74
C GLN A 120 19.53 -9.92 -26.76
N VAL A 121 19.70 -9.63 -28.05
CA VAL A 121 20.56 -10.40 -28.97
C VAL A 121 21.36 -11.51 -28.28
N TRP A 122 20.96 -12.77 -28.53
CA TRP A 122 21.80 -13.87 -29.01
C TRP A 122 20.91 -14.84 -29.79
#